data_AF-A0A9W9XY78-F1
#
_entry.id   AF-A0A9W9XY78-F1
#
_cell.length_a   1.000
_cell.length_b   1.000
_cell.length_c   1.000
_cell.angle_alpha   90.00
_cell.angle_beta   90.00
_cell.angle_gamma   90.00
#
_symmetry.space_group_name_H-M   'P 1'
#
loop_
_entity.id
_entity.type
_entity.pdbx_description
1 polymer ?
#
loop_
_entity_poly.entity_id
_entity_poly.type
_entity_poly.pdbx_seq_one_letter_code
_entity_poly.pdbx_strand_id
1 'polypeptide(L)'
;MNCLTSIRLCARRTNTRPLTRLPSLHAPAFPLTRPFPRMTSSAFQFAEGEDAHQLARDADGLLQQGWAKDEDGMGITKTFHFKSYFKAVAFVNMIAAESASKKHHPTMTVRIGSVDVHWTTHRPRGFTQKDVTMAQHCDQGAGLMGAVDPGQGLKCGPTA
;
A
#
# COMPACT_ATOMS: atom_id res chain seq x y z
N MET A 1 -40.88 -16.66 40.35
CA MET A 1 -42.03 -17.60 40.37
C MET A 1 -42.47 -17.85 38.95
N ASN A 2 -42.65 -19.13 38.63
CA ASN A 2 -43.29 -19.75 37.47
C ASN A 2 -42.60 -19.56 36.10
N CYS A 3 -41.91 -20.55 35.53
CA CYS A 3 -42.35 -21.91 35.18
C CYS A 3 -43.49 -21.87 34.16
N LEU A 4 -43.23 -22.30 32.92
CA LEU A 4 -44.14 -23.14 32.14
C LEU A 4 -43.36 -23.87 31.03
N THR A 5 -43.28 -25.16 31.26
CA THR A 5 -42.77 -26.26 30.46
C THR A 5 -43.73 -26.59 29.31
N SER A 6 -43.23 -27.06 28.17
CA SER A 6 -43.65 -28.33 27.54
C SER A 6 -43.02 -28.47 26.16
N ILE A 7 -41.96 -29.28 26.07
CA ILE A 7 -41.42 -29.76 24.79
C ILE A 7 -41.83 -31.22 24.66
N ARG A 8 -42.58 -31.52 23.60
CA ARG A 8 -43.03 -32.87 23.25
C ARG A 8 -41.83 -33.74 22.86
N LEU A 9 -41.65 -34.88 23.54
CA LEU A 9 -40.76 -35.96 23.12
C LEU A 9 -41.33 -36.60 21.85
N CYS A 10 -40.62 -36.49 20.73
CA CYS A 10 -40.86 -37.27 19.53
C CYS A 10 -39.81 -38.38 19.45
N ALA A 11 -40.22 -39.62 19.76
CA ALA A 11 -39.38 -40.80 19.62
C ALA A 11 -39.05 -41.04 18.15
N ARG A 12 -37.79 -40.86 17.75
CA ARG A 12 -37.32 -41.21 16.40
C ARG A 12 -36.99 -42.71 16.35
N ARG A 13 -37.76 -43.43 15.53
CA ARG A 13 -37.43 -44.76 15.03
C ARG A 13 -36.02 -44.77 14.44
N THR A 14 -35.18 -45.69 14.89
CA THR A 14 -33.91 -46.01 14.25
C THR A 14 -34.19 -46.88 13.02
N ASN A 15 -33.89 -46.36 11.84
CA ASN A 15 -33.93 -47.11 10.58
C ASN A 15 -32.50 -47.48 10.21
N THR A 16 -32.10 -48.71 10.48
CA THR A 16 -30.79 -49.26 10.11
C THR A 16 -30.84 -49.80 8.69
N ARG A 17 -30.44 -48.99 7.72
CA ARG A 17 -30.16 -49.46 6.34
C ARG A 17 -28.70 -49.91 6.24
N PRO A 18 -28.40 -51.06 5.59
CA PRO A 18 -27.04 -51.52 5.42
C PRO A 18 -26.29 -50.65 4.41
N LEU A 19 -25.06 -50.29 4.75
CA LEU A 19 -24.15 -49.51 3.92
C LEU A 19 -23.62 -50.36 2.76
N THR A 20 -24.08 -50.10 1.54
CA THR A 20 -23.44 -50.60 0.32
C THR A 20 -22.22 -49.75 -0.01
N ARG A 21 -21.11 -50.43 -0.30
CA ARG A 21 -19.78 -49.87 -0.55
C ARG A 21 -19.77 -49.13 -1.89
N LEU A 22 -19.56 -47.81 -1.87
CA LEU A 22 -19.36 -47.02 -3.08
C LEU A 22 -17.99 -47.35 -3.73
N PRO A 23 -17.89 -47.44 -5.06
CA PRO A 23 -16.61 -47.56 -5.74
C PRO A 23 -15.85 -46.23 -5.68
N SER A 24 -14.54 -46.33 -5.48
CA SER A 24 -13.61 -45.20 -5.41
C SER A 24 -13.48 -44.53 -6.78
N LEU A 25 -14.10 -43.36 -6.94
CA LEU A 25 -13.86 -42.47 -8.08
C LEU A 25 -12.48 -41.82 -7.88
N HIS A 26 -11.53 -42.18 -8.74
CA HIS A 26 -10.24 -41.50 -8.83
C HIS A 26 -10.48 -40.08 -9.35
N ALA A 27 -10.20 -39.08 -8.52
CA ALA A 27 -10.14 -37.69 -8.94
C ALA A 27 -8.95 -37.48 -9.89
N PRO A 28 -9.10 -36.78 -11.03
CA PRO A 28 -7.96 -36.38 -11.82
C PRO A 28 -7.12 -35.39 -11.01
N ALA A 29 -5.82 -35.67 -10.91
CA ALA A 29 -4.86 -34.74 -10.34
C ALA A 29 -4.77 -33.51 -11.26
N PHE A 30 -5.45 -32.43 -10.90
CA PHE A 30 -5.22 -31.14 -11.51
C PHE A 30 -3.78 -30.73 -11.17
N PRO A 31 -2.93 -30.44 -12.17
CA PRO A 31 -1.58 -29.97 -11.89
C PRO A 31 -1.68 -28.65 -11.13
N LEU A 32 -1.01 -28.60 -9.97
CA LEU A 32 -0.84 -27.40 -9.17
C LEU A 32 -0.37 -26.28 -10.10
N THR A 33 -1.25 -25.30 -10.33
CA THR A 33 -0.89 -24.06 -11.01
C THR A 33 0.27 -23.45 -10.25
N ARG A 34 1.44 -23.45 -10.89
CA ARG A 34 2.60 -22.72 -10.41
C ARG A 34 2.15 -21.29 -10.12
N PRO A 35 2.45 -20.72 -8.93
CA PRO A 35 2.31 -19.28 -8.75
C PRO A 35 3.21 -18.65 -9.80
N PHE A 36 2.61 -17.94 -10.77
CA PHE A 36 3.39 -17.11 -11.67
C PHE A 36 4.11 -16.09 -10.79
N PRO A 37 5.45 -16.05 -10.78
CA PRO A 37 6.16 -14.98 -10.10
C PRO A 37 5.67 -13.67 -10.74
N ARG A 38 5.14 -12.76 -9.92
CA ARG A 38 4.79 -11.40 -10.35
C ARG A 38 6.09 -10.79 -10.88
N MET A 39 6.27 -10.79 -12.20
CA MET A 39 7.39 -10.10 -12.83
C MET A 39 7.21 -8.62 -12.51
N THR A 40 8.13 -8.05 -11.75
CA THR A 40 8.19 -6.61 -11.56
C THR A 40 8.41 -5.99 -12.93
N SER A 41 7.42 -5.27 -13.43
CA SER A 41 7.58 -4.48 -14.65
C SER A 41 8.71 -3.48 -14.38
N SER A 42 9.73 -3.44 -15.23
CA SER A 42 10.82 -2.46 -15.12
C SER A 42 10.36 -1.04 -15.48
N ALA A 43 9.26 -0.89 -16.21
CA ALA A 43 8.70 0.39 -16.64
C ALA A 43 7.58 0.91 -15.72
N PHE A 44 7.34 2.22 -15.72
CA PHE A 44 6.14 2.82 -15.13
C PHE A 44 4.89 2.44 -15.94
N GLN A 45 3.77 2.29 -15.25
CA GLN A 45 2.44 2.11 -15.82
C GLN A 45 1.69 3.44 -15.67
N PHE A 46 1.60 4.21 -16.75
CA PHE A 46 0.93 5.51 -16.77
C PHE A 46 -0.58 5.35 -16.90
N ALA A 47 -1.32 6.27 -16.29
CA ALA A 47 -2.77 6.27 -16.41
C ALA A 47 -3.21 6.69 -17.82
N GLU A 48 -4.42 6.28 -18.20
CA GLU A 48 -5.03 6.68 -19.48
C GLU A 48 -5.17 8.21 -19.58
N GLY A 49 -4.79 8.77 -20.74
CA GLY A 49 -4.92 10.19 -21.04
C GLY A 49 -3.70 11.05 -20.67
N GLU A 50 -2.67 10.46 -20.04
CA GLU A 50 -1.41 11.15 -19.75
C GLU A 50 -0.47 11.17 -20.97
N ASP A 51 0.39 12.18 -21.07
CA ASP A 51 1.51 12.18 -22.02
C ASP A 51 2.63 11.28 -21.49
N ALA A 52 2.68 10.04 -21.99
CA ALA A 52 3.65 9.04 -21.55
C ALA A 52 5.11 9.47 -21.77
N HIS A 53 5.42 10.28 -22.78
CA HIS A 53 6.80 10.71 -23.05
C HIS A 53 7.25 11.78 -22.08
N GLN A 54 6.41 12.78 -21.80
CA GLN A 54 6.70 13.78 -20.78
C GLN A 54 6.76 13.14 -19.40
N LEU A 55 5.78 12.31 -19.07
CA LEU A 55 5.67 11.71 -17.74
C LEU A 55 6.82 10.73 -17.44
N ALA A 56 7.33 10.03 -18.46
CA ALA A 56 8.55 9.23 -18.31
C ALA A 56 9.79 10.08 -17.96
N ARG A 57 9.98 11.24 -18.62
CA ARG A 57 11.08 12.15 -18.29
C ARG A 57 10.98 12.69 -16.88
N ASP A 58 9.77 13.08 -16.47
CA ASP A 58 9.51 13.58 -15.13
C ASP A 58 9.77 12.50 -14.07
N ALA A 59 9.34 11.27 -14.34
CA ALA A 59 9.60 10.12 -13.49
C ALA A 59 11.10 9.83 -13.37
N ASP A 60 11.85 9.84 -14.47
CA ASP A 60 13.31 9.68 -14.47
C ASP A 60 14.00 10.76 -13.60
N GLY A 61 13.52 12.00 -13.66
CA GLY A 61 13.99 13.09 -12.80
C GLY A 61 13.78 12.80 -11.32
N LEU A 62 12.61 12.28 -10.94
CA LEU A 62 12.33 11.88 -9.56
C LEU A 62 13.22 10.70 -9.12
N LEU A 63 13.44 9.72 -9.99
CA LEU A 63 14.33 8.59 -9.69
C LEU A 63 15.75 9.06 -9.40
N GLN A 64 16.26 10.05 -10.15
CA GLN A 64 17.56 10.67 -9.89
C GLN A 64 17.61 11.44 -8.57
N GLN A 65 16.45 11.91 -8.08
CA GLN A 65 16.30 12.60 -6.81
C GLN A 65 16.05 11.64 -5.63
N GLY A 66 16.25 10.33 -5.82
CA GLY A 66 16.16 9.32 -4.78
C GLY A 66 14.74 8.85 -4.48
N TRP A 67 13.78 9.14 -5.37
CA TRP A 67 12.51 8.44 -5.36
C TRP A 67 12.67 7.03 -5.96
N ALA A 68 11.81 6.11 -5.54
CA ALA A 68 11.77 4.75 -6.05
C ALA A 68 10.37 4.43 -6.55
N LYS A 69 10.29 3.79 -7.72
CA LYS A 69 9.05 3.26 -8.25
C LYS A 69 8.49 2.15 -7.33
N ASP A 70 7.16 2.09 -7.19
CA ASP A 70 6.52 1.00 -6.45
C ASP A 70 6.55 -0.34 -7.22
N GLU A 71 6.19 -1.42 -6.53
CA GLU A 71 6.25 -2.79 -7.07
C GLU A 71 5.37 -2.98 -8.31
N ASP A 72 4.24 -2.29 -8.33
CA ASP A 72 3.26 -2.33 -9.40
C ASP A 72 3.65 -1.42 -10.57
N GLY A 73 4.61 -0.51 -10.40
CA GLY A 73 4.98 0.51 -11.38
C GLY A 73 3.94 1.61 -11.57
N MET A 74 2.92 1.69 -10.73
CA MET A 74 1.82 2.66 -10.82
C MET A 74 1.99 3.84 -9.85
N GLY A 75 3.07 3.85 -9.09
CA GLY A 75 3.32 4.84 -8.06
C GLY A 75 4.80 5.03 -7.75
N ILE A 76 5.06 5.94 -6.83
CA ILE A 76 6.42 6.32 -6.45
C ILE A 76 6.51 6.53 -4.93
N THR A 77 7.66 6.20 -4.37
CA THR A 77 7.93 6.20 -2.93
C THR A 77 9.23 6.91 -2.60
N LYS A 78 9.29 7.56 -1.44
CA LYS A 78 10.54 8.08 -0.87
C LYS A 78 10.41 8.21 0.64
N THR A 79 11.51 7.94 1.34
CA THR A 79 11.62 8.17 2.78
C THR A 79 12.40 9.45 3.03
N PHE A 80 11.80 10.37 3.78
CA PHE A 80 12.42 11.60 4.24
C PHE A 80 12.87 11.45 5.69
N HIS A 81 14.05 11.94 6.05
CA HIS A 81 14.60 11.81 7.40
C HIS A 81 14.75 13.18 8.08
N PHE A 82 14.53 13.22 9.40
CA PHE A 82 14.57 14.44 10.20
C PHE A 82 15.22 14.17 11.56
N LYS A 83 15.98 15.14 12.08
CA LYS A 83 16.54 15.10 13.44
C LYS A 83 15.53 15.38 14.55
N SER A 84 14.29 15.72 14.19
CA SER A 84 13.23 16.08 15.13
C SER A 84 11.90 15.47 14.68
N TYR A 85 11.22 14.79 15.60
CA TYR A 85 9.86 14.30 15.36
C TYR A 85 8.88 15.43 15.03
N PHE A 86 9.04 16.60 15.68
CA PHE A 86 8.22 17.77 15.38
C PHE A 86 8.39 18.22 13.92
N LYS A 87 9.62 18.21 13.39
CA LYS A 87 9.89 18.51 11.97
C LYS A 87 9.26 17.47 11.04
N ALA A 88 9.31 16.19 11.41
CA ALA A 88 8.64 15.12 10.65
C ALA A 88 7.12 15.33 10.58
N VAL A 89 6.47 15.68 11.70
CA VAL A 89 5.03 15.97 11.73
C VAL A 89 4.70 17.28 10.99
N ALA A 90 5.53 18.31 11.10
CA ALA A 90 5.34 19.56 10.35
C ALA A 90 5.41 19.31 8.82
N PHE A 91 6.33 18.46 8.39
CA PHE A 91 6.42 18.00 7.00
C PHE A 91 5.15 17.28 6.54
N VAL A 92 4.61 16.37 7.35
CA VAL A 92 3.34 15.66 7.07
C VAL A 92 2.17 16.64 6.92
N ASN A 93 2.06 17.63 7.81
CA ASN A 93 0.99 18.63 7.76
C ASN A 93 1.08 19.50 6.51
N MET A 94 2.29 19.84 6.08
CA MET A 94 2.54 20.58 4.85
C MET A 94 2.07 19.77 3.62
N ILE A 95 2.41 18.48 3.55
CA ILE A 95 1.90 17.59 2.49
C ILE A 95 0.36 17.51 2.54
N ALA A 96 -0.23 17.37 3.73
CA ALA A 96 -1.67 17.25 3.89
C ALA A 96 -2.43 18.50 3.38
N ALA A 97 -1.88 19.70 3.61
CA ALA A 97 -2.47 20.94 3.13
C ALA A 97 -2.50 21.01 1.60
N GLU A 98 -1.39 20.69 0.94
CA GLU A 98 -1.32 20.70 -0.52
C GLU A 98 -2.14 19.56 -1.14
N SER A 99 -2.17 18.40 -0.49
CA SER A 99 -3.00 17.25 -0.89
C SER A 99 -4.48 17.62 -0.98
N ALA A 100 -4.98 18.39 0.00
CA ALA A 100 -6.36 18.88 0.01
C ALA A 100 -6.64 19.85 -1.16
N SER A 101 -5.69 20.75 -1.46
CA SER A 101 -5.78 21.67 -2.59
C SER A 101 -5.81 20.95 -3.94
N LYS A 102 -4.90 19.97 -4.13
CA LYS A 102 -4.77 19.18 -5.37
C LYS A 102 -5.80 18.07 -5.51
N LYS A 103 -6.55 17.76 -4.44
CA LYS A 103 -7.46 16.60 -4.34
C LYS A 103 -6.74 15.31 -4.72
N HIS A 104 -5.52 15.15 -4.22
CA HIS A 104 -4.64 13.99 -4.46
C HIS A 104 -3.97 13.65 -3.15
N HIS A 105 -4.11 12.41 -2.67
CA HIS A 105 -3.72 12.07 -1.30
C HIS A 105 -2.68 10.94 -1.31
N PRO A 106 -1.62 11.03 -0.51
CA PRO A 106 -0.62 10.00 -0.41
C PRO A 106 -1.01 8.95 0.63
N THR A 107 -0.31 7.82 0.60
CA THR A 107 -0.11 7.01 1.79
C THR A 107 1.16 7.49 2.50
N MET A 108 1.09 7.77 3.81
CA MET A 108 2.24 8.21 4.60
C MET A 108 2.42 7.36 5.86
N THR A 109 3.65 6.95 6.16
CA THR A 109 4.01 6.32 7.43
C THR A 109 5.00 7.21 8.18
N VAL A 110 4.60 7.66 9.37
CA VAL A 110 5.44 8.51 10.22
C VAL A 110 6.15 7.65 11.25
N ARG A 111 7.47 7.81 11.35
CA ARG A 111 8.35 7.20 12.36
C ARG A 111 9.06 8.31 13.13
N ILE A 112 9.76 7.95 14.21
CA ILE A 112 10.38 8.93 15.11
C ILE A 112 11.29 9.96 14.39
N GLY A 113 12.03 9.53 13.38
CA GLY A 113 12.97 10.36 12.62
C GLY A 113 12.80 10.27 11.12
N SER A 114 11.68 9.74 10.63
CA SER A 114 11.44 9.62 9.19
C SER A 114 9.97 9.61 8.82
N VAL A 115 9.68 9.94 7.56
CA VAL A 115 8.37 9.86 6.94
C VAL A 115 8.51 9.13 5.61
N ASP A 116 7.87 7.97 5.51
CA ASP A 116 7.75 7.22 4.25
C ASP A 116 6.52 7.78 3.51
N VAL A 117 6.70 8.24 2.26
CA VAL A 117 5.63 8.82 1.44
C VAL A 117 5.46 7.99 0.17
N HIS A 118 4.21 7.65 -0.16
CA HIS A 118 3.84 6.95 -1.40
C HIS A 118 2.73 7.69 -2.13
N TRP A 119 2.96 7.94 -3.42
CA TRP A 119 2.03 8.57 -4.35
C TRP A 119 1.62 7.58 -5.44
N THR A 120 0.33 7.47 -5.70
CA THR A 120 -0.23 6.73 -6.84
C THR A 120 -1.61 7.29 -7.17
N THR A 121 -2.04 7.19 -8.43
CA THR A 121 -3.38 7.61 -8.84
C THR A 121 -4.31 6.41 -9.03
N HIS A 122 -5.42 6.43 -8.29
CA HIS A 122 -6.42 5.35 -8.36
C HIS A 122 -7.37 5.46 -9.55
N ARG A 123 -7.63 6.68 -10.06
CA ARG A 123 -8.55 6.95 -11.18
C ARG A 123 -8.14 8.19 -12.01
N PRO A 124 -7.95 8.06 -13.34
CA PRO A 124 -7.69 6.79 -14.04
C PRO A 124 -6.51 6.05 -13.39
N ARG A 125 -6.54 4.72 -13.42
CA ARG A 125 -5.57 3.91 -12.67
C ARG A 125 -4.20 4.00 -13.34
N GLY A 126 -3.16 4.38 -12.58
CA GLY A 126 -1.78 4.45 -13.05
C GLY A 126 -1.01 5.61 -12.44
N PHE A 127 0.25 5.77 -12.80
CA PHE A 127 1.05 6.95 -12.44
C PHE A 127 0.63 8.14 -13.32
N THR A 128 0.49 9.33 -12.72
CA THR A 128 0.05 10.55 -13.41
C THR A 128 0.92 11.76 -13.09
N GLN A 129 0.71 12.87 -13.83
CA GLN A 129 1.35 14.14 -13.51
C GLN A 129 1.08 14.66 -12.09
N LYS A 130 -0.05 14.26 -11.47
CA LYS A 130 -0.34 14.64 -10.08
C LYS A 130 0.61 13.99 -9.10
N ASP A 131 0.99 12.74 -9.34
CA ASP A 131 1.98 12.02 -8.54
C ASP A 131 3.34 12.74 -8.62
N VAL A 132 3.74 13.16 -9.82
CA VAL A 132 4.97 13.96 -10.02
C VAL A 132 4.92 15.27 -9.27
N THR A 133 3.85 16.04 -9.45
CA THR A 133 3.69 17.37 -8.83
C THR A 133 3.79 17.28 -7.31
N MET A 134 3.13 16.28 -6.72
CA MET A 134 3.15 16.10 -5.28
C MET A 134 4.47 15.55 -4.76
N ALA A 135 5.18 14.70 -5.51
CA ALA A 135 6.52 14.26 -5.18
C ALA A 135 7.51 15.44 -5.14
N GLN A 136 7.49 16.32 -6.13
CA GLN A 136 8.32 17.53 -6.17
C GLN A 136 8.01 18.48 -5.00
N HIS A 137 6.72 18.62 -4.66
CA HIS A 137 6.31 19.40 -3.48
C HIS A 137 6.88 18.82 -2.17
N CYS A 138 6.91 17.49 -2.05
CA CYS A 138 7.56 16.82 -0.92
C CYS A 138 9.05 17.16 -0.86
N ASP A 139 9.77 17.12 -1.98
CA ASP A 139 11.21 17.44 -1.99
C ASP A 139 11.49 18.89 -1.55
N GLN A 140 10.72 19.85 -2.05
CA GLN A 140 10.84 21.26 -1.65
C GLN A 140 10.55 21.43 -0.16
N GLY A 141 9.43 20.88 0.31
CA GLY A 141 9.01 21.01 1.70
C GLY A 141 9.97 20.30 2.67
N ALA A 142 10.54 19.17 2.28
CA ALA A 142 11.55 18.47 3.06
C ALA A 142 12.81 19.33 3.25
N GLY A 143 13.27 20.00 2.18
CA GLY A 143 14.38 20.95 2.25
C GLY A 143 14.10 22.09 3.24
N LEU A 144 12.92 22.71 3.17
CA LEU A 144 12.51 23.79 4.08
C LEU A 144 12.42 23.34 5.55
N MET A 145 12.07 22.07 5.78
CA MET A 145 11.96 21.51 7.14
C MET A 145 13.29 20.99 7.69
N GLY A 146 14.38 21.05 6.91
CA GLY A 146 15.70 20.60 7.33
C GLY A 146 15.83 19.08 7.31
N ALA A 147 15.35 18.45 6.23
CA ALA A 147 15.59 17.04 5.99
C ALA A 147 17.10 16.74 5.95
N VAL A 148 17.46 15.53 6.39
CA VAL A 148 18.84 15.08 6.50
C VAL A 148 19.04 13.78 5.73
N ASP A 149 20.30 13.40 5.52
CA ASP A 149 20.64 12.17 4.84
C ASP A 149 20.13 10.92 5.60
N PRO A 150 19.87 9.81 4.89
CA PRO A 150 19.56 8.53 5.51
C PRO A 150 20.57 8.17 6.61
N GLY A 151 20.06 7.78 7.78
CA GLY A 151 20.88 7.42 8.95
C GLY A 151 21.20 8.57 9.91
N GLN A 152 20.99 9.83 9.51
CA GLN A 152 21.10 11.01 10.39
C GLN A 152 19.78 11.42 11.05
N GLY A 153 18.67 10.77 10.69
CA GLY A 153 17.38 10.96 11.33
C GLY A 153 17.39 10.59 12.81
N LEU A 154 16.44 11.14 13.56
CA LEU A 154 16.26 10.86 14.98
C LEU A 154 16.10 9.34 15.21
N LYS A 155 16.82 8.79 16.19
CA LYS A 155 16.77 7.37 16.57
C LYS A 155 16.21 7.23 17.99
N CYS A 156 15.48 6.13 18.24
CA CYS A 156 15.12 5.75 19.59
C CYS A 156 16.36 5.18 20.31
N GLY A 157 16.65 5.69 21.51
CA GLY A 157 17.72 5.17 22.38
C GLY A 157 18.01 6.13 23.54
N PRO A 158 18.68 5.67 24.61
CA PRO A 158 19.11 6.56 25.68
C PRO A 158 20.09 7.59 25.11
N THR A 159 19.82 8.87 25.34
CA THR A 159 20.83 9.92 25.17
C THR A 159 21.98 9.63 26.12
N ALA A 160 23.19 9.55 25.59
CA ALA A 160 24.42 9.43 26.36
C ALA A 160 24.61 10.63 27.29
#